data_AF-A0A849UL53-F1
#
_entry.id   AF-A0A849UL53-F1
#
_cell.length_a   1.000
_cell.length_b   1.000
_cell.length_c   1.000
_cell.angle_alpha   90.00
_cell.angle_beta   90.00
_cell.angle_gamma   90.00
#
_symmetry.space_group_name_H-M   'P 1'
#
loop_
_entity.id
_entity.type
_entity.pdbx_description
1 polymer ?
#
loop_
_entity_poly.entity_id
_entity_poly.type
_entity_poly.pdbx_seq_one_letter_code
_entity_poly.pdbx_strand_id
1 'polypeptide(L)'
;ADHLARHAHADLFLDTLPYNAHTTCSDALWMGVPVLTCVGDTFAARVAGSLLSATAMQELITYSLADYQAKALQLANNPIELMRVKQKLAESKDKSALFDTPSFARDLERQYQTMSDRLQSDKTI
;
A
#
# COMPACT_ATOMS: atom_id res chain seq x y z
N ALA A 1 6.39 10.72 -17.14
CA ALA A 1 5.54 9.83 -17.96
C ALA A 1 6.25 8.49 -18.23
N ASP A 2 7.48 8.51 -18.73
CA ASP A 2 8.18 7.30 -19.22
C ASP A 2 8.45 6.20 -18.19
N HIS A 3 8.57 6.53 -16.89
CA HIS A 3 8.80 5.51 -15.86
C HIS A 3 7.51 4.78 -15.44
N LEU A 4 6.37 5.47 -15.36
CA LEU A 4 5.07 4.86 -15.03
C LEU A 4 4.59 3.91 -16.12
N ALA A 5 4.86 4.24 -17.40
CA ALA A 5 4.54 3.37 -18.52
C ALA A 5 5.21 1.99 -18.41
N ARG A 6 6.40 1.90 -17.80
CA ARG A 6 7.10 0.62 -17.61
C ARG A 6 6.44 -0.27 -16.57
N HIS A 7 5.74 0.29 -15.58
CA HIS A 7 5.03 -0.50 -14.58
C HIS A 7 3.95 -1.38 -15.22
N ALA A 8 3.30 -0.92 -16.30
CA ALA A 8 2.27 -1.72 -17.00
C ALA A 8 2.80 -3.05 -17.57
N HIS A 9 4.12 -3.19 -17.73
CA HIS A 9 4.76 -4.44 -18.18
C HIS A 9 5.21 -5.34 -17.02
N ALA A 10 5.12 -4.88 -15.77
CA ALA A 10 5.48 -5.67 -14.60
C ALA A 10 4.31 -6.55 -14.16
N ASP A 11 4.61 -7.80 -13.81
CA ASP A 11 3.61 -8.74 -13.29
C ASP A 11 3.44 -8.66 -11.78
N LEU A 12 4.55 -8.47 -11.07
CA LEU A 12 4.62 -8.38 -9.62
C LEU A 12 5.75 -7.44 -9.23
N PHE A 13 5.50 -6.52 -8.29
CA PHE A 13 6.53 -5.70 -7.68
C PHE A 13 7.01 -6.36 -6.39
N LEU A 14 8.32 -6.57 -6.27
CA LEU A 14 8.96 -7.10 -5.07
C LEU A 14 9.52 -5.95 -4.25
N ASP A 15 8.91 -5.70 -3.09
CA ASP A 15 9.31 -4.63 -2.17
C ASP A 15 10.59 -4.98 -1.37
N THR A 16 11.26 -3.97 -0.86
CA THR A 16 12.56 -4.08 -0.18
C THR A 16 12.45 -4.04 1.35
N LEU A 17 13.39 -4.70 2.03
CA LEU A 17 13.61 -4.66 3.49
C LEU A 17 15.05 -4.16 3.73
N PRO A 18 15.35 -3.39 4.81
CA PRO A 18 14.48 -2.93 5.90
C PRO A 18 13.76 -1.61 5.61
N TYR A 19 13.87 -1.09 4.39
CA TYR A 19 13.22 0.15 3.97
C TYR A 19 12.28 -0.19 2.81
N ASN A 20 10.97 -0.15 3.04
CA ASN A 20 9.98 -0.44 2.02
C ASN A 20 9.89 0.71 0.99
N ALA A 21 9.32 0.38 -0.15
CA ALA A 21 8.81 1.32 -1.12
C ALA A 21 7.70 2.18 -0.49
N HIS A 22 7.85 3.50 -0.60
CA HIS A 22 6.84 4.46 -0.16
C HIS A 22 6.08 4.94 -1.40
N THR A 23 6.53 6.03 -2.02
CA THR A 23 5.92 6.57 -3.25
C THR A 23 5.89 5.56 -4.38
N THR A 24 6.97 4.80 -4.57
CA THR A 24 7.04 3.78 -5.63
C THR A 24 6.07 2.63 -5.43
N CYS A 25 5.65 2.34 -4.19
CA CYS A 25 4.58 1.39 -3.91
C CYS A 25 3.23 1.96 -4.34
N SER A 26 2.94 3.22 -3.98
CA SER A 26 1.73 3.91 -4.43
C SER A 26 1.65 4.00 -5.95
N ASP A 27 2.77 4.28 -6.63
CA ASP A 27 2.85 4.32 -8.10
C ASP A 27 2.55 2.95 -8.72
N ALA A 28 3.13 1.88 -8.18
CA ALA A 28 2.88 0.52 -8.64
C ALA A 28 1.40 0.13 -8.49
N LEU A 29 0.81 0.39 -7.32
CA LEU A 29 -0.61 0.12 -7.06
C LEU A 29 -1.52 0.97 -7.95
N TRP A 30 -1.17 2.24 -8.18
CA TRP A 30 -1.90 3.11 -9.11
C TRP A 30 -1.86 2.58 -10.54
N MET A 31 -0.74 1.99 -10.96
CA MET A 31 -0.60 1.36 -12.27
C MET A 31 -1.20 -0.05 -12.36
N GLY A 32 -1.84 -0.55 -11.29
CA GLY A 32 -2.47 -1.88 -11.26
C GLY A 32 -1.46 -3.02 -11.10
N VAL A 33 -0.24 -2.73 -10.66
CA VAL A 33 0.81 -3.72 -10.38
C VAL A 33 0.71 -4.15 -8.91
N PRO A 34 0.46 -5.44 -8.62
CA PRO A 34 0.50 -5.94 -7.25
C PRO A 34 1.89 -5.78 -6.62
N VAL A 35 1.93 -5.38 -5.35
CA VAL A 35 3.17 -5.24 -4.57
C VAL A 35 3.19 -6.30 -3.48
N LEU A 36 4.23 -7.14 -3.45
CA LEU A 36 4.52 -8.06 -2.35
C LEU A 36 5.51 -7.40 -1.40
N THR A 37 5.19 -7.33 -0.12
CA THR A 37 6.04 -6.71 0.92
C THR A 37 6.25 -7.60 2.13
N CYS A 38 7.38 -7.41 2.81
CA CYS A 38 7.67 -7.98 4.11
C CYS A 38 7.73 -6.86 5.16
N VAL A 39 6.87 -6.95 6.17
CA VAL A 39 6.81 -6.00 7.27
C VAL A 39 7.99 -6.20 8.22
N GLY A 40 8.67 -5.10 8.58
CA GLY A 40 9.67 -5.07 9.64
C GLY A 40 9.23 -4.25 10.86
N ASP A 41 10.18 -3.99 11.76
CA ASP A 41 9.91 -3.36 13.06
C ASP A 41 9.91 -1.83 13.04
N THR A 42 10.37 -1.21 11.95
CA THR A 42 10.43 0.25 11.83
C THR A 42 9.25 0.79 11.03
N PHE A 43 8.94 2.09 11.20
CA PHE A 43 7.96 2.78 10.37
C PHE A 43 8.28 2.64 8.87
N ALA A 44 9.55 2.85 8.49
CA ALA A 44 9.97 2.76 7.10
C ALA A 44 9.81 1.34 6.51
N ALA A 45 9.81 0.31 7.35
CA ALA A 45 9.56 -1.10 7.02
C ALA A 45 8.08 -1.49 7.07
N ARG A 46 7.16 -0.53 7.20
CA ARG A 46 5.71 -0.77 7.33
C ARG A 46 4.86 0.03 6.36
N VAL A 47 5.46 0.94 5.59
CA VAL A 47 4.70 1.83 4.69
C VAL A 47 3.98 1.02 3.61
N ALA A 48 4.67 0.13 2.90
CA ALA A 48 4.03 -0.69 1.87
C ALA A 48 2.91 -1.58 2.43
N GLY A 49 3.09 -2.16 3.63
CA GLY A 49 2.04 -2.91 4.31
C GLY A 49 0.80 -2.07 4.63
N SER A 50 0.99 -0.80 5.02
CA SER A 50 -0.12 0.14 5.23
C SER A 50 -0.84 0.48 3.93
N LEU A 51 -0.10 0.69 2.83
CA LEU A 51 -0.67 0.99 1.51
C LEU A 51 -1.50 -0.19 0.99
N LEU A 52 -0.96 -1.41 1.08
CA LEU A 52 -1.67 -2.64 0.71
C LEU A 52 -2.94 -2.85 1.55
N SER A 53 -2.90 -2.46 2.83
CA SER A 53 -4.08 -2.52 3.68
C SER A 53 -5.17 -1.55 3.21
N ALA A 54 -4.78 -0.32 2.83
CA ALA A 54 -5.70 0.68 2.30
C ALA A 54 -6.31 0.28 0.94
N THR A 55 -5.62 -0.56 0.15
CA THR A 55 -6.10 -1.08 -1.14
C THR A 55 -6.73 -2.48 -1.07
N ALA A 56 -7.03 -3.00 0.12
CA ALA A 56 -7.61 -4.33 0.34
C ALA A 56 -6.76 -5.51 -0.21
N MET A 57 -5.44 -5.36 -0.18
CA MET A 57 -4.45 -6.32 -0.66
C MET A 57 -3.62 -6.94 0.47
N GLN A 58 -4.24 -7.19 1.63
CA GLN A 58 -3.56 -7.76 2.81
C GLN A 58 -2.92 -9.14 2.55
N GLU A 59 -3.41 -9.87 1.54
CA GLU A 59 -2.86 -11.15 1.09
C GLU A 59 -1.45 -11.08 0.48
N LEU A 60 -0.94 -9.86 0.23
CA LEU A 60 0.42 -9.58 -0.26
C LEU A 60 1.35 -9.03 0.85
N ILE A 61 0.91 -9.08 2.10
CA ILE A 61 1.71 -8.68 3.26
C ILE A 61 2.27 -9.93 3.92
N THR A 62 3.60 -10.02 4.03
CA THR A 62 4.29 -11.09 4.75
C THR A 62 5.03 -10.54 5.97
N TYR A 63 5.38 -11.43 6.90
CA TYR A 63 5.99 -11.07 8.19
C TYR A 63 7.33 -11.78 8.44
N SER A 64 7.81 -12.53 7.46
CA SER A 64 9.13 -13.15 7.46
C SER A 64 9.67 -13.22 6.03
N LEU A 65 11.00 -13.25 5.88
CA LEU A 65 11.65 -13.42 4.58
C LEU A 65 11.35 -14.80 3.96
N ALA A 66 11.12 -15.83 4.79
CA ALA A 66 10.73 -17.15 4.33
C ALA A 66 9.33 -17.12 3.68
N ASP A 67 8.36 -16.48 4.32
CA ASP A 67 7.00 -16.33 3.77
C ASP A 67 7.00 -15.43 2.54
N TYR A 68 7.81 -14.36 2.56
CA TYR A 68 8.00 -13.46 1.42
C TYR A 68 8.50 -14.24 0.19
N GLN A 69 9.55 -15.05 0.37
CA GLN A 69 10.11 -15.89 -0.69
C GLN A 69 9.09 -16.92 -1.18
N ALA A 70 8.43 -17.63 -0.26
CA ALA A 70 7.43 -18.64 -0.61
C ALA A 70 6.27 -18.03 -1.41
N LYS A 71 5.78 -16.86 -0.99
CA LYS A 71 4.70 -16.14 -1.68
C LYS A 71 5.14 -15.63 -3.04
N ALA A 72 6.35 -15.09 -3.16
CA ALA A 72 6.92 -14.66 -4.44
C ALA A 72 6.98 -15.83 -5.44
N LEU A 73 7.48 -16.99 -4.99
CA LEU A 73 7.54 -18.21 -5.80
C LEU A 73 6.15 -18.74 -6.16
N GLN A 74 5.20 -18.70 -5.22
CA GLN A 74 3.81 -19.11 -5.48
C GLN A 74 3.20 -18.27 -6.60
N LEU A 75 3.32 -16.94 -6.52
CA LEU A 75 2.75 -16.02 -7.50
C LEU A 75 3.46 -16.12 -8.87
N ALA A 76 4.79 -16.25 -8.86
CA ALA A 76 5.58 -16.38 -10.09
C ALA A 76 5.27 -17.68 -10.86
N ASN A 77 4.98 -18.78 -10.16
CA ASN A 77 4.68 -20.07 -10.76
C ASN A 77 3.18 -20.33 -10.99
N ASN A 78 2.30 -19.40 -10.61
CA ASN A 78 0.85 -19.55 -10.75
C ASN A 78 0.23 -18.32 -11.44
N PRO A 79 0.23 -18.30 -12.79
CA PRO A 79 -0.33 -17.18 -13.56
C PRO A 79 -1.81 -16.92 -13.29
N ILE A 80 -2.59 -17.96 -12.98
CA ILE A 80 -4.02 -17.84 -12.67
C ILE A 80 -4.21 -17.04 -11.38
N GLU A 81 -3.44 -17.39 -10.34
CA GLU A 81 -3.48 -16.67 -9.07
C GLU A 81 -2.98 -15.23 -9.22
N LEU A 82 -1.91 -15.01 -10.01
CA LEU A 82 -1.41 -13.66 -10.25
C LEU A 82 -2.42 -12.78 -10.99
N MET A 83 -3.14 -13.34 -11.97
CA MET A 83 -4.25 -12.63 -12.63
C MET A 83 -5.39 -12.34 -11.66
N ARG A 84 -5.75 -13.27 -10.78
CA ARG A 84 -6.77 -13.06 -9.75
C ARG A 84 -6.38 -11.88 -8.84
N VAL A 85 -5.13 -11.82 -8.41
CA VAL A 85 -4.59 -10.72 -7.59
C VAL A 85 -4.64 -9.39 -8.35
N LYS A 86 -4.21 -9.36 -9.62
CA LYS A 86 -4.29 -8.16 -10.49
C LYS A 86 -5.73 -7.68 -10.65
N GLN A 87 -6.67 -8.59 -10.90
CA GLN A 87 -8.08 -8.25 -11.03
C GLN A 87 -8.65 -7.68 -9.73
N LYS A 88 -8.34 -8.31 -8.59
CA LYS A 88 -8.75 -7.81 -7.27
C LYS A 88 -8.25 -6.39 -7.03
N LEU A 89 -6.99 -6.10 -7.36
CA LEU A 89 -6.42 -4.75 -7.25
C LEU A 89 -7.15 -3.75 -8.16
N ALA A 90 -7.43 -4.12 -9.41
CA ALA A 90 -8.17 -3.25 -10.33
C ALA A 90 -9.58 -2.92 -9.79
N GLU A 91 -10.28 -3.91 -9.22
CA GLU A 91 -11.61 -3.74 -8.64
C GLU A 91 -11.61 -2.94 -7.33
N SER A 92 -10.52 -3.02 -6.54
CA SER A 92 -10.39 -2.31 -5.28
C SER A 92 -9.85 -0.90 -5.44
N LYS A 93 -9.08 -0.61 -6.51
CA LYS A 93 -8.42 0.67 -6.73
C LYS A 93 -9.38 1.86 -6.65
N ASP A 94 -10.47 1.82 -7.40
CA ASP A 94 -11.44 2.93 -7.47
C ASP A 94 -12.26 3.11 -6.19
N LYS A 95 -12.25 2.09 -5.31
CA LYS A 95 -12.95 2.09 -4.02
C LYS A 95 -12.01 2.29 -2.84
N SER A 96 -10.70 2.37 -3.09
CA SER A 96 -9.69 2.42 -2.05
C SER A 96 -9.57 3.83 -1.48
N ALA A 97 -9.53 3.92 -0.15
CA ALA A 97 -9.21 5.16 0.56
C ALA A 97 -7.83 5.71 0.18
N LEU A 98 -6.92 4.88 -0.37
CA LEU A 98 -5.59 5.33 -0.79
C LEU A 98 -5.65 6.38 -1.91
N PHE A 99 -6.66 6.29 -2.78
CA PHE A 99 -6.76 7.12 -3.97
C PHE A 99 -7.94 8.10 -3.95
N ASP A 100 -8.73 8.11 -2.87
CA ASP A 100 -9.77 9.11 -2.62
C ASP A 100 -9.16 10.35 -1.93
N THR A 101 -8.48 11.19 -2.73
CA THR A 101 -7.85 12.42 -2.24
C THR A 101 -8.84 13.38 -1.55
N PRO A 102 -10.06 13.59 -2.08
CA PRO A 102 -11.05 14.44 -1.40
C PRO A 102 -11.45 13.92 0.00
N SER A 103 -11.68 12.62 0.17
CA SER A 103 -11.99 12.06 1.50
C SER A 103 -10.79 12.14 2.43
N PHE A 104 -9.59 11.84 1.94
CA PHE A 104 -8.36 11.99 2.71
C PHE A 104 -8.18 13.42 3.24
N ALA A 105 -8.39 14.44 2.40
CA ALA A 105 -8.28 15.84 2.80
C ALA A 105 -9.28 16.20 3.92
N ARG A 106 -10.54 15.80 3.77
CA ARG A 106 -11.59 16.03 4.79
C ARG A 106 -11.25 15.35 6.12
N ASP A 107 -10.74 14.12 6.06
CA ASP A 107 -10.35 13.39 7.26
C ASP A 107 -9.15 14.05 7.95
N LEU A 108 -8.17 14.52 7.19
CA LEU A 108 -7.02 15.26 7.71
C LEU A 108 -7.45 16.58 8.37
N GLU A 109 -8.31 17.36 7.71
CA GLU A 109 -8.88 18.61 8.25
C GLU A 109 -9.62 18.37 9.57
N ARG A 110 -10.39 17.28 9.66
CA ARG A 110 -11.07 16.88 10.90
C ARG A 110 -10.07 16.59 12.03
N GLN A 111 -8.95 15.97 11.72
CA GLN A 111 -7.89 15.73 12.72
C GLN A 111 -7.25 17.04 13.16
N TYR A 112 -7.00 17.99 12.26
CA TYR A 112 -6.50 19.32 12.62
C TYR A 112 -7.48 20.08 13.53
N GLN A 113 -8.78 20.04 13.24
CA GLN A 113 -9.78 20.65 14.12
C GLN A 113 -9.76 20.01 15.51
N THR A 114 -9.71 18.67 15.57
CA THR A 114 -9.65 17.93 16.84
C THR A 114 -8.41 18.31 17.67
N MET A 115 -7.25 18.47 17.03
CA MET A 115 -6.03 18.91 17.71
C MET A 115 -6.15 20.35 18.21
N SER A 116 -6.76 21.24 17.43
CA SER A 116 -7.00 22.63 17.83
C SER A 116 -7.95 22.72 19.03
N ASP A 117 -9.05 21.98 19.00
CA ASP A 117 -10.05 21.98 20.07
C ASP A 117 -9.44 21.51 21.40
N ARG A 118 -8.60 20.46 21.37
CA ARG A 118 -7.86 19.96 22.54
C ARG A 118 -6.91 21.01 23.11
N LEU A 119 -6.16 21.70 22.25
CA LEU A 119 -5.25 22.76 22.69
C LEU A 119 -5.99 23.95 23.31
N GLN A 120 -7.22 24.23 22.89
CA GLN A 120 -8.05 25.30 23.47
C GLN A 120 -8.66 24.87 24.81
N SER A 121 -9.08 23.61 24.95
CA SER A 121 -9.60 23.09 26.22
C SER A 121 -8.53 23.03 27.31
N ASP A 122 -7.30 22.62 26.96
CA ASP A 122 -6.19 22.49 27.93
C ASP A 122 -5.67 23.85 28.44
N LYS A 123 -5.91 24.95 27.70
CA LYS A 123 -5.55 26.32 28.11
C LYS A 123 -6.58 26.99 29.01
N THR A 124 -7.73 26.34 29.26
CA THR A 124 -8.85 26.91 30.02
C THR A 124 -8.88 26.39 31.48
N ILE A 125 -7.83 25.68 31.92
CA ILE A 125 -7.60 25.22 33.30
C ILE A 125 -6.45 26.03 33.90
#